data_AF-A0A0G0F2J4-F1
#
_entry.id   AF-A0A0G0F2J4-F1
#
_cell.length_a   1.000
_cell.length_b   1.000
_cell.length_c   1.000
_cell.angle_alpha   90.00
_cell.angle_beta   90.00
_cell.angle_gamma   90.00
#
_symmetry.space_group_name_H-M   'P 1'
#
loop_
_entity.id
_entity.type
_entity.pdbx_description
1 polymer ?
#
loop_
_entity_poly.entity_id
_entity_poly.type
_entity_poly.pdbx_seq_one_letter_code
_entity_poly.pdbx_strand_id
1 'polypeptide(L)'
;MMRRFNSRPGTEIDMKGISKITRSDGSLTIVPAQYFAERVDVNPVELYKNLSELTELIVINANQDEVLDENNISKLGKAEIINIDGNHDFSGDSRKKLLEIIASRVKKII
;
A
#
# COMPACT_ATOMS: atom_id res chain seq x y z
N MET A 1 -10.55 0.83 -3.75
CA MET A 1 -9.93 1.97 -4.48
C MET A 1 -10.96 2.94 -5.08
N MET A 2 -11.74 2.58 -6.12
CA MET A 2 -12.72 3.50 -6.77
C MET A 2 -13.76 4.12 -5.82
N ARG A 3 -14.31 3.34 -4.87
CA ARG A 3 -15.27 3.86 -3.87
C ARG A 3 -14.72 4.99 -3.01
N ARG A 4 -13.41 4.99 -2.73
CA ARG A 4 -12.76 5.97 -1.85
C ARG A 4 -12.44 7.29 -2.57
N PHE A 5 -12.25 7.25 -3.89
CA PHE A 5 -12.01 8.46 -4.69
C PHE A 5 -13.30 9.19 -5.03
N ASN A 6 -14.38 8.46 -5.32
CA ASN A 6 -15.68 9.04 -5.69
C ASN A 6 -16.37 9.84 -4.57
N SER A 7 -15.90 9.77 -3.32
CA SER A 7 -16.50 10.50 -2.20
C SER A 7 -16.07 11.97 -2.12
N ARG A 8 -15.10 12.40 -2.93
CA ARG A 8 -14.55 13.76 -2.86
C ARG A 8 -15.10 14.66 -3.98
N PRO A 9 -15.71 15.82 -3.65
CA PRO A 9 -16.19 16.77 -4.64
C PRO A 9 -15.11 17.16 -5.66
N GLY A 10 -15.49 17.23 -6.93
CA GLY A 10 -14.57 17.55 -8.04
C GLY A 10 -13.73 16.36 -8.54
N THR A 11 -13.89 15.16 -7.97
CA THR A 11 -13.28 13.96 -8.54
C THR A 11 -14.02 13.51 -9.80
N GLU A 12 -13.27 13.34 -10.88
CA GLU A 12 -13.73 12.84 -12.18
C GLU A 12 -12.95 11.57 -12.48
N ILE A 13 -13.62 10.40 -12.48
CA ILE A 13 -13.00 9.15 -12.92
C ILE A 13 -13.38 8.87 -14.37
N ASP A 14 -12.39 8.94 -15.24
CA ASP A 14 -12.48 8.56 -16.65
C ASP A 14 -11.51 7.40 -16.92
N MET A 15 -12.07 6.21 -17.14
CA MET A 15 -11.32 4.98 -17.41
C MET A 15 -10.80 4.89 -18.85
N LYS A 16 -11.23 5.80 -19.74
CA LYS A 16 -10.85 5.83 -21.16
C LYS A 16 -9.99 7.04 -21.53
N GLY A 17 -9.98 8.07 -20.69
CA GLY A 17 -9.22 9.31 -20.86
C GLY A 17 -8.33 9.62 -19.65
N ILE A 18 -8.55 10.79 -19.06
CA ILE A 18 -7.75 11.29 -17.93
C ILE A 18 -8.67 11.48 -16.73
N SER A 19 -8.39 10.74 -15.65
CA SER A 19 -9.05 10.94 -14.36
C SER A 19 -8.41 12.09 -13.58
N LYS A 20 -9.24 12.88 -12.90
CA LYS A 20 -8.82 13.92 -11.94
C LYS A 20 -9.32 13.54 -10.56
N ILE A 21 -8.41 13.26 -9.65
CA ILE A 21 -8.75 12.84 -8.29
C ILE A 21 -8.42 13.97 -7.33
N THR A 22 -9.44 14.53 -6.67
CA THR A 22 -9.25 15.59 -5.67
C THR A 22 -8.64 15.00 -4.40
N ARG A 23 -7.56 15.62 -3.91
CA ARG A 23 -6.92 15.30 -2.64
C ARG A 23 -7.59 16.04 -1.49
N SER A 24 -7.31 15.62 -0.25
CA SER A 24 -7.87 16.26 0.96
C SER A 24 -7.41 17.70 1.15
N ASP A 25 -6.26 18.07 0.59
CA ASP A 25 -5.70 19.42 0.59
C ASP A 25 -6.20 20.29 -0.59
N GLY A 26 -7.13 19.77 -1.40
CA GLY A 26 -7.67 20.46 -2.58
C GLY A 26 -6.82 20.36 -3.84
N SER A 27 -5.63 19.75 -3.78
CA SER A 27 -4.81 19.50 -4.96
C SER A 27 -5.39 18.38 -5.84
N LEU A 28 -4.94 18.29 -7.09
CA LEU A 28 -5.40 17.29 -8.05
C LEU A 28 -4.32 16.26 -8.33
N THR A 29 -4.71 14.98 -8.31
CA THR A 29 -3.93 13.89 -8.89
C THR A 29 -4.49 13.57 -10.28
N ILE A 30 -3.63 13.64 -11.29
CA ILE A 30 -3.99 13.32 -12.68
C ILE A 30 -3.58 11.88 -12.98
N VAL A 31 -4.54 11.05 -13.39
CA VAL A 31 -4.32 9.62 -13.63
C VAL A 31 -4.78 9.26 -15.05
N PRO A 32 -3.87 8.92 -15.98
CA PRO A 32 -4.23 8.52 -17.33
C PRO A 32 -4.87 7.12 -17.35
N ALA A 33 -5.73 6.85 -18.34
CA ALA A 33 -6.37 5.55 -18.55
C ALA A 33 -5.36 4.38 -18.59
N GLN A 34 -4.17 4.60 -19.15
CA GLN A 34 -3.11 3.60 -19.21
C GLN A 34 -2.73 3.06 -17.81
N TYR A 35 -2.67 3.92 -16.79
CA TYR A 35 -2.35 3.49 -15.43
C TYR A 35 -3.39 2.52 -14.86
N PHE A 36 -4.67 2.73 -15.19
CA PHE A 36 -5.71 1.80 -14.78
C PHE A 36 -5.61 0.49 -15.56
N ALA A 37 -5.41 0.57 -16.88
CA ALA A 37 -5.28 -0.59 -17.76
C ALA A 37 -4.14 -1.52 -17.30
N GLU A 38 -2.98 -0.95 -16.93
CA GLU A 38 -1.82 -1.71 -16.43
C GLU A 38 -2.09 -2.45 -15.11
N ARG A 39 -3.15 -2.09 -14.38
CA ARG A 39 -3.45 -2.65 -13.05
C ARG A 39 -4.69 -3.53 -13.01
N VAL A 40 -5.50 -3.57 -14.08
CA VAL A 40 -6.75 -4.37 -14.11
C VAL A 40 -6.48 -5.85 -13.86
N ASP A 41 -5.42 -6.40 -14.45
CA ASP A 41 -5.10 -7.83 -14.39
C ASP A 41 -4.00 -8.18 -13.39
N VAL A 42 -3.55 -7.21 -12.57
CA VAL A 42 -2.52 -7.44 -11.57
C VAL A 42 -3.18 -7.85 -10.25
N ASN A 43 -2.81 -9.02 -9.73
CA ASN A 43 -3.18 -9.48 -8.38
C ASN A 43 -1.96 -9.39 -7.44
N PRO A 44 -1.77 -8.29 -6.69
CA PRO A 44 -0.58 -8.11 -5.86
C PRO A 44 -0.43 -9.18 -4.79
N VAL A 45 -1.54 -9.68 -4.22
CA VAL A 45 -1.50 -10.69 -3.15
C VAL A 45 -0.86 -11.99 -3.66
N GLU A 46 -1.22 -12.42 -4.86
CA GLU A 46 -0.64 -13.62 -5.47
C GLU A 46 0.83 -13.42 -5.83
N LEU A 47 1.18 -12.25 -6.37
CA LEU A 47 2.58 -11.93 -6.70
C LEU A 47 3.48 -11.96 -5.46
N TYR A 48 3.06 -11.31 -4.36
CA TYR A 48 3.85 -11.31 -3.12
C TYR A 48 3.83 -12.66 -2.39
N LYS A 49 2.74 -13.43 -2.52
CA LYS A 49 2.73 -14.83 -2.05
C LYS A 49 3.77 -15.67 -2.81
N ASN A 50 3.84 -15.55 -4.13
CA ASN A 50 4.85 -16.27 -4.91
C ASN A 50 6.27 -15.81 -4.57
N LEU A 51 6.46 -14.51 -4.30
CA LEU A 51 7.75 -13.98 -3.87
C LEU A 51 8.20 -14.57 -2.52
N SER A 52 7.29 -14.73 -1.56
CA SER A 52 7.62 -15.30 -0.23
C SER A 52 8.01 -16.78 -0.28
N GLU A 53 7.70 -17.49 -1.37
CA GLU A 53 8.17 -18.86 -1.61
C GLU A 53 9.62 -18.91 -2.13
N LEU A 54 10.11 -17.81 -2.73
CA LEU A 54 11.41 -17.75 -3.39
C LEU A 54 12.49 -17.08 -2.54
N THR A 55 12.09 -16.18 -1.65
CA THR A 55 13.01 -15.40 -0.81
C THR A 55 12.36 -15.10 0.54
N GLU A 56 13.19 -14.77 1.53
CA GLU A 56 12.71 -14.17 2.77
C GLU A 56 11.94 -12.88 2.43
N LEU A 57 10.67 -12.83 2.84
CA LEU A 57 9.81 -11.67 2.70
C LEU A 57 9.30 -11.27 4.08
N ILE A 58 9.63 -10.05 4.50
CA ILE A 58 9.12 -9.43 5.72
C ILE A 58 8.18 -8.30 5.31
N VAL A 59 6.95 -8.34 5.81
CA VAL A 59 5.94 -7.30 5.62
C VAL A 59 5.69 -6.61 6.95
N ILE A 60 5.87 -5.29 6.99
CA ILE A 60 5.56 -4.48 8.17
C ILE A 60 4.24 -3.76 7.91
N ASN A 61 3.26 -4.01 8.77
CA ASN A 61 1.90 -3.48 8.64
C ASN A 61 1.59 -2.50 9.79
N ALA A 62 0.91 -1.40 9.47
CA ALA A 62 0.46 -0.42 10.45
C ALA A 62 -0.95 -0.78 10.95
N ASN A 63 -1.15 -0.89 12.25
CA ASN A 63 -2.43 -1.28 12.84
C ASN A 63 -3.54 -0.24 12.62
N GLN A 64 -3.18 1.03 12.43
CA GLN A 64 -4.11 2.14 12.22
C GLN A 64 -3.98 2.69 10.80
N ASP A 65 -3.62 1.84 9.83
CA ASP A 65 -3.62 2.20 8.41
C ASP A 65 -5.06 2.49 7.93
N GLU A 66 -5.33 3.75 7.63
CA GLU A 66 -6.60 4.22 7.12
C GLU A 66 -6.69 4.22 5.59
N VAL A 67 -5.61 3.79 4.92
CA VAL A 67 -5.44 3.86 3.47
C VAL A 67 -5.67 2.52 2.80
N LEU A 68 -5.10 1.47 3.37
CA LEU A 68 -5.24 0.10 2.91
C LEU A 68 -6.30 -0.59 3.75
N ASP A 69 -7.51 -0.78 3.21
CA ASP A 69 -8.48 -1.72 3.79
C ASP A 69 -7.79 -3.08 3.91
N GLU A 70 -7.77 -3.69 5.09
CA GLU A 70 -7.11 -4.96 5.49
C GLU A 70 -6.85 -5.92 4.31
N ASN A 71 -5.87 -5.59 3.47
CA ASN A 71 -5.74 -6.19 2.15
C ASN A 71 -4.99 -7.48 2.32
N ASN A 72 -5.64 -8.47 2.93
CA ASN A 72 -5.28 -9.88 2.94
C ASN A 72 -3.77 -10.12 3.09
N ILE A 73 -3.07 -9.32 3.91
CA ILE A 73 -1.64 -9.48 4.14
C ILE A 73 -1.40 -10.86 4.75
N SER A 74 -2.37 -11.35 5.53
CA SER A 74 -2.48 -12.72 6.01
C SER A 74 -2.47 -13.80 4.93
N LYS A 75 -2.73 -13.48 3.66
CA LYS A 75 -2.70 -14.42 2.52
C LYS A 75 -1.35 -14.50 1.81
N LEU A 76 -0.31 -13.78 2.28
CA LEU A 76 1.01 -13.72 1.66
C LEU A 76 1.90 -14.96 1.90
N GLY A 77 1.31 -16.08 2.32
CA GLY A 77 2.00 -17.37 2.43
C GLY A 77 3.06 -17.36 3.53
N LYS A 78 4.33 -17.60 3.14
CA LYS A 78 5.48 -17.70 4.05
C LYS A 78 6.04 -16.37 4.54
N ALA A 79 5.45 -15.25 4.13
CA ALA A 79 5.92 -13.93 4.56
C ALA A 79 5.80 -13.77 6.08
N GLU A 80 6.84 -13.23 6.71
CA GLU A 80 6.76 -12.78 8.11
C GLU A 80 5.97 -11.47 8.15
N ILE A 81 4.89 -11.44 8.92
CA ILE A 81 4.06 -10.23 9.07
C ILE A 81 4.32 -9.63 10.45
N ILE A 82 4.86 -8.43 10.47
CA ILE A 82 5.12 -7.66 11.68
C ILE A 82 4.12 -6.52 11.76
N ASN A 83 3.20 -6.59 12.71
CA ASN A 83 2.23 -5.54 12.97
C ASN A 83 2.77 -4.56 14.01
N ILE A 84 2.72 -3.26 13.72
CA ILE A 84 3.08 -2.20 14.66
C ILE A 84 2.02 -1.12 14.70
N ASP A 85 1.87 -0.48 15.87
CA ASP A 85 1.03 0.70 15.98
C ASP A 85 1.64 1.87 15.19
N GLY A 86 0.82 2.52 14.38
CA GLY A 86 1.13 3.61 13.46
C GLY A 86 0.02 3.80 12.43
N ASN A 87 -0.02 5.00 11.85
CA ASN A 87 -0.84 5.28 10.67
C ASN A 87 -0.12 4.82 9.38
N HIS A 88 -0.76 4.98 8.23
CA HIS A 88 -0.18 4.59 6.93
C HIS A 88 1.24 5.15 6.68
N ASP A 89 1.50 6.37 7.17
CA ASP A 89 2.79 7.07 7.00
C ASP A 89 3.85 6.70 8.05
N PHE A 90 3.49 5.85 9.03
CA PHE A 90 4.27 5.57 10.24
C PHE A 90 4.85 6.87 10.84
N SER A 91 3.98 7.85 11.07
CA SER A 91 4.34 9.15 11.60
C SER A 91 4.50 9.13 13.13
N GLY A 92 5.20 10.13 13.67
CA GLY A 92 5.45 10.25 15.11
C GLY A 92 6.30 9.11 15.67
N ASP A 93 5.92 8.60 16.84
CA ASP A 93 6.69 7.58 17.58
C ASP A 93 6.78 6.23 16.84
N SER A 94 5.79 5.93 15.99
CA SER A 94 5.77 4.71 15.18
C SER A 94 6.94 4.63 14.18
N ARG A 95 7.46 5.78 13.73
CA ARG A 95 8.61 5.86 12.81
C ARG A 95 9.85 5.24 13.39
N LYS A 96 10.14 5.54 14.67
CA LYS A 96 11.33 5.03 15.34
C LYS A 96 11.30 3.51 15.40
N LYS A 97 10.15 2.95 15.79
CA LYS A 97 9.92 1.50 15.85
C LYS A 97 10.08 0.83 14.48
N LEU A 98 9.53 1.44 13.42
CA LEU A 98 9.72 0.96 12.05
C LEU A 98 11.21 0.88 11.67
N LEU A 99 11.96 1.95 11.92
CA LEU A 99 13.39 2.02 11.58
C LEU A 99 14.23 1.02 12.39
N GLU A 100 13.93 0.82 13.67
CA GLU A 100 14.59 -0.17 14.51
C GLU A 100 14.38 -1.60 13.98
N ILE A 101 13.14 -1.93 13.57
CA ILE A 101 12.83 -3.22 12.96
C ILE A 101 13.63 -3.41 11.67
N ILE A 102 13.57 -2.43 10.75
CA ILE A 102 14.31 -2.49 9.47
C ILE A 102 15.82 -2.68 9.73
N ALA A 103 16.41 -1.85 10.60
CA ALA A 103 17.83 -1.92 10.91
C ALA A 103 18.26 -3.27 11.49
N SER A 104 17.42 -3.88 12.35
CA SER A 104 17.70 -5.19 12.94
C SER A 104 17.69 -6.34 11.92
N ARG A 105 16.93 -6.20 10.83
CA ARG A 105 16.79 -7.22 9.79
C ARG A 105 17.82 -7.07 8.68
N VAL A 106 18.10 -5.84 8.26
CA VAL A 106 19.11 -5.57 7.21
C VAL A 106 20.53 -5.88 7.70
N LYS A 107 20.85 -5.59 8.97
CA LYS A 107 22.19 -5.88 9.52
C LYS A 107 22.52 -7.36 9.67
N LYS A 108 21.52 -8.26 9.59
CA LYS A 108 21.75 -9.71 9.63
C LYS A 108 22.12 -10.32 8.27
N ILE A 109 22.04 -9.54 7.19
CA ILE A 109 22.19 -10.01 5.80
C ILE A 109 23.61 -9.71 5.25
N ILE A 110 24.50 -9.10 6.05
CA ILE A 110 25.90 -8.80 5.67
C ILE A 110 26.88 -9.53 6.58
#